data_AF-A0A7L3R4U3-F1
#
_entry.id   AF-A0A7L3R4U3-F1
#
_cell.length_a   1.000
_cell.length_b   1.000
_cell.length_c   1.000
_cell.angle_alpha   90.00
_cell.angle_beta   90.00
_cell.angle_gamma   90.00
#
_symmetry.space_group_name_H-M   'P 1'
#
loop_
_entity.id
_entity.type
_entity.pdbx_description
1 polymer ?
#
loop_
_entity_poly.entity_id
_entity_poly.type
_entity_poly.pdbx_seq_one_letter_code
_entity_poly.pdbx_strand_id
1 'polypeptide(L)' 'RSLDLTGPLLLGGVPNLPEDFPVHNRQFIGCMRNLSIDSKPIDMAGFIANNGTLPG' A
#
# COMPACT_ATOMS: atom_id res chain seq x y z
N ARG A 1 17.90 12.16 -8.15
CA ARG A 1 16.69 12.11 -7.31
C ARG A 1 16.72 10.77 -6.58
N SER A 2 16.98 10.78 -5.27
CA SER A 2 16.85 9.57 -4.46
C SER A 2 15.38 9.41 -4.08
N LEU A 3 14.85 8.20 -4.12
CA LEU A 3 13.56 7.90 -3.54
C LEU A 3 13.83 7.66 -2.05
N ASP A 4 13.45 8.62 -1.20
CA ASP A 4 13.51 8.43 0.24
C ASP A 4 12.40 7.44 0.63
N LEU A 5 12.81 6.22 0.99
CA LEU A 5 11.93 5.10 1.34
C LEU A 5 11.78 4.94 2.86
N THR A 6 12.02 5.99 3.64
CA THR A 6 11.80 5.96 5.10
C THR A 6 10.31 5.84 5.49
N GLY A 7 9.39 6.09 4.55
CA GLY A 7 7.95 5.94 4.77
C GLY A 7 7.45 4.48 4.66
N PRO A 8 6.25 4.19 5.20
CA PRO A 8 5.64 2.87 5.08
C PRO A 8 5.23 2.55 3.63
N LEU A 9 5.27 1.27 3.27
CA LEU A 9 4.64 0.77 2.06
C LEU A 9 3.11 0.85 2.20
N LEU A 10 2.47 1.63 1.33
CA LEU A 10 1.01 1.69 1.22
C LEU A 10 0.56 0.74 0.11
N LEU A 11 -0.30 -0.22 0.43
CA LEU A 11 -0.79 -1.23 -0.50
C LEU A 11 -2.32 -1.25 -0.52
N GLY A 12 -2.91 -1.23 -1.72
CA GLY A 12 -4.37 -1.26 -1.90
C GLY A 12 -5.06 0.09 -1.73
N GLY A 13 -4.36 1.11 -1.25
CA GLY A 13 -4.88 2.47 -1.14
C GLY A 13 -3.94 3.40 -0.41
N VAL A 14 -4.37 4.64 -0.28
CA VAL A 14 -3.68 5.70 0.43
C VAL A 14 -4.57 6.24 1.56
N PRO A 15 -3.99 6.75 2.66
CA PRO A 15 -4.75 7.34 3.76
C PRO A 15 -5.43 8.65 3.31
N ASN A 16 -6.07 9.35 4.24
CA ASN A 16 -6.55 10.70 3.97
C ASN A 16 -5.37 11.61 3.62
N LEU A 17 -5.36 12.05 2.37
CA LEU A 17 -4.36 12.95 1.82
C LEU A 17 -4.89 14.39 1.82
N PRO A 18 -4.00 15.38 1.83
CA PRO A 18 -4.35 16.78 1.59
C PRO A 18 -5.22 16.95 0.34
N GLU A 19 -6.11 17.95 0.32
CA GLU A 19 -7.03 18.20 -0.81
C GLU A 19 -6.31 18.47 -2.13
N ASP A 20 -5.10 19.04 -2.08
CA ASP A 20 -4.25 19.35 -3.22
C ASP A 20 -3.43 18.16 -3.74
N PHE A 21 -3.54 16.99 -3.10
CA PHE A 21 -2.79 15.82 -3.51
C PHE A 21 -3.33 15.26 -4.84
N PRO A 22 -2.47 15.00 -5.85
CA PRO A 22 -2.88 14.72 -7.23
C PRO A 22 -3.44 13.30 -7.48
N VAL A 23 -4.10 12.70 -6.48
CA VAL A 23 -4.68 11.35 -6.54
C VAL A 23 -6.19 11.42 -6.35
N HIS A 24 -6.92 11.15 -7.43
CA HIS A 24 -8.39 11.10 -7.42
C HIS A 24 -8.92 9.77 -6.87
N ASN A 25 -8.29 8.66 -7.25
CA ASN A 25 -8.70 7.32 -6.83
C ASN A 25 -7.80 6.85 -5.67
N ARG A 26 -8.33 6.90 -4.46
CA ARG A 26 -7.58 6.61 -3.23
C ARG A 26 -7.50 5.13 -2.87
N GLN A 27 -8.32 4.29 -3.50
CA GLN A 27 -8.47 2.88 -3.19
C GLN A 27 -8.40 2.05 -4.46
N PHE A 28 -7.75 0.90 -4.36
CA PHE A 28 -7.74 -0.12 -5.39
C PHE A 28 -8.81 -1.17 -5.07
N ILE A 29 -9.71 -1.41 -6.02
CA ILE A 29 -10.75 -2.45 -5.92
C ILE A 29 -10.38 -3.58 -6.88
N GLY A 30 -9.93 -4.70 -6.33
CA GLY A 30 -9.50 -5.86 -7.10
C GLY A 30 -8.66 -6.82 -6.28
N CYS A 31 -8.07 -7.82 -6.95
CA CYS A 31 -7.18 -8.79 -6.32
C CYS A 31 -5.71 -8.40 -6.54
N MET A 32 -4.89 -8.55 -5.50
CA MET A 32 -3.43 -8.45 -5.59
C MET A 32 -2.83 -9.77 -5.12
N ARG A 33 -1.77 -10.25 -5.77
CA ARG A 33 -1.09 -11.48 -5.39
C ARG A 33 0.38 -11.45 -5.77
N ASN A 34 1.16 -12.35 -5.19
CA ASN A 34 2.57 -12.58 -5.50
C ASN A 34 3.46 -11.34 -5.27
N LEU A 35 3.22 -10.57 -4.20
CA LEU A 35 4.08 -9.44 -3.84
C LEU A 35 5.44 -9.93 -3.35
N SER A 36 6.52 -9.40 -3.94
CA SER A 36 7.89 -9.67 -3.54
C SER A 36 8.68 -8.37 -3.42
N ILE A 37 9.44 -8.21 -2.34
CA ILE A 37 10.32 -7.06 -2.09
C ILE A 37 11.71 -7.63 -1.79
N ASP A 38 12.75 -7.10 -2.44
CA ASP A 38 14.12 -7.63 -2.34
C ASP A 38 14.21 -9.14 -2.60
N SER A 39 13.43 -9.63 -3.57
CA SER A 39 13.29 -11.05 -3.94
C SER A 39 12.71 -11.94 -2.83
N LYS A 40 12.13 -11.37 -1.78
CA LYS A 40 11.47 -12.09 -0.70
C LYS A 40 9.95 -11.96 -0.84
N PRO A 41 9.20 -13.09 -0.84
CA PRO A 41 7.75 -13.03 -0.85
C PRO A 41 7.24 -12.37 0.43
N ILE A 42 6.26 -11.48 0.29
CA ILE A 42 5.59 -10.82 1.40
C ILE A 42 4.33 -11.59 1.73
N ASP A 43 4.14 -11.90 3.02
CA ASP A 43 2.84 -12.34 3.53
C ASP A 43 1.86 -11.16 3.46
N MET A 44 0.97 -11.19 2.47
CA MET A 44 0.00 -10.13 2.22
C MET A 44 -1.14 -10.09 3.24
N ALA A 45 -1.29 -11.12 4.08
CA ALA A 45 -2.19 -11.10 5.22
C ALA A 45 -1.52 -10.51 6.48
N GLY A 46 -0.19 -10.48 6.52
CA GLY A 46 0.60 -9.84 7.55
C GLY A 46 0.68 -8.33 7.35
N PHE A 47 0.33 -7.55 8.38
CA PHE A 47 0.45 -6.09 8.36
C PHE A 47 0.96 -5.54 9.68
N ILE A 48 1.70 -4.43 9.63
CA ILE A 48 2.12 -3.66 10.81
C ILE A 48 1.01 -2.67 11.21
N ALA A 49 0.24 -2.17 10.23
CA ALA A 49 -0.94 -1.33 10.44
C ALA A 49 -2.01 -1.67 9.39
N ASN A 50 -3.25 -1.83 9.83
CA ASN A 50 -4.40 -2.06 8.97
C ASN A 50 -5.47 -1.02 9.27
N ASN A 51 -5.80 -0.22 8.26
CA ASN A 51 -6.80 0.84 8.36
C ASN A 51 -8.06 0.49 7.56
N GLY A 52 -8.57 -0.73 7.73
CA GLY A 52 -9.85 -1.19 7.17
C GLY A 52 -9.75 -2.08 5.93
N THR A 53 -8.61 -2.72 5.68
CA THR A 53 -8.47 -3.77 4.65
C THR A 53 -8.71 -5.15 5.26
N LEU A 54 -9.26 -6.07 4.48
CA LEU A 54 -9.40 -7.48 4.88
C LEU A 54 -8.55 -8.34 3.96
N PRO A 55 -7.82 -9.35 4.50
CA PRO A 55 -7.26 -10.39 3.65
C PRO A 55 -8.41 -11.11 2.92
N GLY A 56 -8.19 -11.41 1.65
CA GLY A 56 -9.16 -12.08 0.77
C GLY A 56 -8.65 -13.42 0.29
#